data_AF-A0A3C0NCV4-F1
#
_entry.id   AF-A0A3C0NCV4-F1
#
_cell.length_a   1.000
_cell.length_b   1.000
_cell.length_c   1.000
_cell.angle_alpha   90.00
_cell.angle_beta   90.00
_cell.angle_gamma   90.00
#
_symmetry.space_group_name_H-M   'P 1'
#
loop_
_entity.id
_entity.type
_entity.pdbx_description
1 polymer ?
#
loop_
_entity_poly.entity_id
_entity_poly.type
_entity_poly.pdbx_seq_one_letter_code
_entity_poly.pdbx_strand_id
1 'polypeptide(L)'
;ELLPNDTILLPEDLKDVLQQQCDRVSEIEKQVLSLLAKESKPINLAKLIENGTMPASDLLNTLQSLSRRCLIEQQGSFYDLPLVVRHYIKG
;
A
#
# COMPACT_ATOMS: atom_id res chain seq x y z
N GLU A 1 14.23 9.29 25.97
CA GLU A 1 15.03 9.33 24.72
C GLU A 1 14.17 9.88 23.61
N LEU A 2 14.73 10.71 22.72
CA LEU A 2 14.05 11.13 21.49
C LEU A 2 14.14 9.99 20.48
N LEU A 3 13.03 9.65 19.84
CA LEU A 3 13.03 8.64 18.79
C LEU A 3 13.74 9.18 17.54
N PRO A 4 14.45 8.34 16.78
CA PRO A 4 14.98 8.72 15.46
C PRO A 4 13.87 9.28 14.57
N ASN A 5 14.17 10.28 13.75
CA ASN A 5 13.20 11.00 12.90
C ASN A 5 12.35 10.10 11.99
N ASP A 6 12.82 8.89 11.69
CA ASP A 6 12.14 7.94 10.81
C ASP A 6 11.36 6.86 11.57
N THR A 7 11.32 6.92 12.90
CA THR A 7 10.61 5.93 13.73
C THR A 7 9.13 6.28 13.79
N ILE A 8 8.33 5.56 13.01
CA ILE A 8 6.88 5.65 13.12
C ILE A 8 6.45 4.79 14.31
N LEU A 9 5.98 5.44 15.37
CA LEU A 9 5.22 4.76 16.40
C LEU A 9 3.85 4.42 15.83
N LEU A 10 3.49 3.14 15.91
CA LEU A 10 2.16 2.63 15.63
C LEU A 10 1.51 2.26 16.99
N PRO A 11 0.75 3.17 17.61
CA PRO A 11 -0.07 2.84 18.78
C PRO A 11 -0.99 1.64 18.49
N GLU A 12 -1.32 0.85 19.52
CA GLU A 12 -2.17 -0.35 19.36
C GLU A 12 -3.55 -0.03 18.77
N ASP A 13 -4.14 1.08 19.19
CA ASP A 13 -5.40 1.60 18.66
C ASP A 13 -5.32 1.92 17.15
N LEU A 14 -4.16 2.40 16.67
CA LEU A 14 -3.94 2.60 15.24
C LEU A 14 -3.72 1.27 14.50
N LYS A 15 -3.02 0.30 15.12
CA LYS A 15 -2.87 -1.05 14.56
C LYS A 15 -4.22 -1.75 14.42
N ASP A 16 -5.11 -1.62 15.41
CA ASP A 16 -6.46 -2.19 15.37
C ASP A 16 -7.27 -1.62 14.20
N VAL A 17 -7.19 -0.31 13.98
CA VAL A 17 -7.85 0.33 12.82
C VAL A 17 -7.27 -0.17 11.50
N LEU A 18 -5.94 -0.25 11.39
CA LEU A 18 -5.27 -0.76 10.19
C LEU A 18 -5.63 -2.23 9.93
N GLN A 19 -5.66 -3.06 10.98
CA GLN A 19 -6.09 -4.45 10.90
C GLN A 19 -7.50 -4.56 10.33
N GLN A 20 -8.46 -3.78 10.85
CA GLN A 20 -9.83 -3.79 10.34
C GLN A 20 -9.92 -3.37 8.86
N GLN A 21 -9.07 -2.44 8.41
CA GLN A 21 -9.02 -2.07 6.99
C GLN A 21 -8.38 -3.19 6.14
N CYS A 22 -7.29 -3.78 6.63
CA CYS A 22 -6.55 -4.84 5.96
C CYS A 22 -7.32 -6.17 5.89
N ASP A 23 -8.16 -6.49 6.88
CA ASP A 23 -9.02 -7.68 6.89
C ASP A 23 -10.04 -7.68 5.74
N ARG A 24 -10.39 -6.48 5.23
CA ARG A 24 -11.33 -6.28 4.12
C ARG A 24 -10.64 -6.25 2.76
N VAL A 25 -9.32 -6.36 2.71
CA VAL A 25 -8.54 -6.36 1.47
C VAL A 25 -8.65 -7.74 0.83
N SER A 26 -9.13 -7.76 -0.41
CA SER A 26 -9.21 -8.97 -1.23
C SER A 26 -7.81 -9.50 -1.60
N GLU A 27 -7.72 -10.76 -2.02
CA GLU A 27 -6.43 -11.37 -2.40
C GLU A 27 -5.73 -10.61 -3.54
N ILE A 28 -6.48 -10.07 -4.50
CA ILE A 28 -5.91 -9.28 -5.60
C ILE A 28 -5.34 -7.95 -5.12
N GLU A 29 -6.00 -7.32 -4.13
CA GLU A 29 -5.51 -6.10 -3.51
C GLU A 29 -4.29 -6.35 -2.63
N LYS A 30 -4.23 -7.49 -1.92
CA LYS A 30 -3.04 -7.92 -1.17
C LYS A 30 -1.83 -8.10 -2.11
N GLN A 31 -2.02 -8.62 -3.31
CA GLN A 31 -0.95 -8.74 -4.30
C GLN A 31 -0.38 -7.37 -4.70
N VAL A 32 -1.26 -6.39 -4.96
CA VAL A 32 -0.83 -5.02 -5.29
C VAL A 32 -0.12 -4.36 -4.11
N LEU A 33 -0.64 -4.48 -2.88
CA LEU A 33 0.02 -3.96 -1.68
C LEU A 33 1.40 -4.60 -1.48
N SER A 34 1.53 -5.92 -1.68
CA SER A 34 2.80 -6.63 -1.59
C SER A 34 3.80 -6.14 -2.64
N LEU A 35 3.33 -5.87 -3.86
CA LEU A 35 4.17 -5.34 -4.94
C LEU A 35 4.68 -3.94 -4.62
N LEU A 36 3.80 -3.04 -4.13
CA LEU A 36 4.20 -1.70 -3.69
C LEU A 36 5.14 -1.73 -2.47
N ALA A 37 4.95 -2.68 -1.55
CA ALA A 37 5.77 -2.81 -0.34
C ALA A 37 7.25 -3.14 -0.63
N LYS A 38 7.52 -3.83 -1.75
CA LYS A 38 8.88 -4.18 -2.22
C LYS A 38 9.64 -2.98 -2.78
N GLU A 39 8.91 -1.99 -3.30
CA GLU A 39 9.50 -0.80 -3.88
C GLU A 39 9.88 0.20 -2.78
N SER A 40 11.07 0.79 -2.89
CA SER A 40 11.55 1.83 -1.96
C SER A 40 11.17 3.25 -2.38
N LYS A 41 10.63 3.40 -3.59
CA LYS A 41 10.22 4.66 -4.20
C LYS A 41 8.87 4.46 -4.91
N PRO A 42 8.11 5.55 -5.15
CA PRO A 42 6.90 5.47 -5.95
C PRO A 42 7.16 4.79 -7.31
N ILE A 43 6.29 3.83 -7.66
CA ILE A 43 6.36 3.07 -8.91
C ILE A 43 5.33 3.59 -9.90
N ASN A 44 5.69 3.69 -11.17
CA ASN A 44 4.75 4.17 -12.19
C ASN A 44 3.81 3.05 -12.68
N LEU A 45 2.66 3.46 -13.24
CA LEU A 45 1.63 2.55 -13.75
C LEU A 45 2.17 1.57 -14.81
N ALA A 46 3.04 2.04 -15.71
CA ALA A 46 3.60 1.19 -16.76
C ALA A 46 4.39 0.01 -16.17
N LYS A 47 5.26 0.27 -15.19
CA LYS A 47 6.00 -0.79 -14.49
C LYS A 47 5.09 -1.69 -13.65
N LEU A 48 4.01 -1.15 -13.07
CA LEU A 48 3.02 -1.97 -12.36
C LEU A 48 2.34 -2.96 -13.32
N ILE A 49 2.02 -2.53 -14.53
CA ILE A 49 1.43 -3.39 -15.58
C ILE A 49 2.45 -4.45 -16.03
N GLU A 50 3.71 -4.07 -16.23
CA GLU A 50 4.79 -4.99 -16.62
C GLU A 50 5.10 -6.04 -15.56
N ASN A 51 5.09 -5.64 -14.28
CA ASN A 51 5.41 -6.52 -13.14
C ASN A 51 4.19 -7.31 -12.62
N GLY A 52 2.99 -6.94 -13.07
CA GLY A 52 1.74 -7.50 -12.57
C GLY A 52 1.49 -8.92 -13.08
N THR A 53 0.95 -9.77 -12.21
CA THR A 53 0.48 -11.12 -12.56
C THR A 53 -0.99 -11.13 -12.98
N MET A 54 -1.62 -9.96 -13.10
CA MET A 54 -3.05 -9.79 -13.33
C MET A 54 -3.34 -8.94 -14.57
N PRO A 55 -4.55 -9.06 -15.16
CA PRO A 55 -4.97 -8.19 -16.25
C PRO A 55 -4.88 -6.70 -15.88
N ALA A 56 -4.52 -5.86 -16.85
CA ALA A 56 -4.40 -4.42 -16.64
C ALA A 56 -5.69 -3.78 -16.13
N SER A 57 -6.86 -4.26 -16.58
CA SER A 57 -8.16 -3.81 -16.07
C SER A 57 -8.33 -4.08 -14.58
N ASP A 58 -7.92 -5.27 -14.14
CA ASP A 58 -8.04 -5.69 -12.75
C ASP A 58 -7.07 -4.92 -11.87
N LEU A 59 -5.85 -4.70 -12.36
CA LEU A 59 -4.88 -3.82 -11.70
C LEU A 59 -5.42 -2.41 -11.51
N LEU A 60 -6.00 -1.79 -12.55
CA LEU A 60 -6.56 -0.44 -12.47
C LEU A 60 -7.73 -0.35 -11.48
N ASN A 61 -8.63 -1.33 -11.51
CA ASN A 61 -9.74 -1.43 -10.56
C ASN A 61 -9.23 -1.60 -9.12
N THR A 62 -8.19 -2.41 -8.95
CA THR A 62 -7.53 -2.69 -7.67
C THR A 62 -6.87 -1.43 -7.10
N LEU A 63 -6.09 -0.71 -7.93
CA LEU A 63 -5.49 0.57 -7.56
C LEU A 63 -6.56 1.59 -7.16
N GLN A 64 -7.64 1.71 -7.94
CA GLN A 64 -8.74 2.61 -7.61
C GLN A 64 -9.45 2.24 -6.29
N SER A 65 -9.67 0.94 -6.04
CA SER A 65 -10.27 0.45 -4.80
C SER A 65 -9.40 0.76 -3.58
N LEU A 66 -8.09 0.54 -3.70
CA LEU A 66 -7.11 0.83 -2.65
C LEU A 66 -6.98 2.33 -2.38
N SER A 67 -6.92 3.17 -3.43
CA SER A 67 -6.86 4.63 -3.29
C SER A 67 -8.08 5.19 -2.57
N ARG A 68 -9.30 4.69 -2.87
CA ARG A 68 -10.53 5.13 -2.19
C ARG A 68 -10.56 4.80 -0.70
N ARG A 69 -9.80 3.80 -0.27
CA ARG A 69 -9.64 3.40 1.14
C ARG A 69 -8.40 4.00 1.80
N CYS A 70 -7.68 4.88 1.10
CA CYS A 70 -6.44 5.50 1.56
C CYS A 70 -5.34 4.49 1.95
N LEU A 71 -5.35 3.30 1.33
CA LEU A 71 -4.34 2.26 1.57
C LEU A 71 -3.12 2.40 0.66
N ILE A 72 -3.23 3.20 -0.40
CA ILE A 72 -2.14 3.59 -1.29
C ILE A 72 -2.21 5.10 -1.54
N GLU A 73 -1.08 5.69 -1.91
CA GLU A 73 -0.97 7.07 -2.38
C GLU A 73 -0.81 7.06 -3.89
N GLN A 74 -1.39 8.07 -4.56
CA GLN A 74 -1.26 8.26 -6.00
C GLN A 74 -0.84 9.71 -6.30
N GLN A 75 0.23 9.86 -7.09
CA GLN A 75 0.71 11.16 -7.59
C GLN A 75 0.90 11.06 -9.11
N GLY A 76 -0.09 11.54 -9.86
CA GLY A 76 -0.14 11.33 -11.31
C GLY A 76 -0.22 9.84 -11.65
N SER A 77 0.78 9.34 -12.38
CA SER A 77 0.91 7.93 -12.75
C SER A 77 1.77 7.11 -11.78
N PHE A 78 2.20 7.69 -10.66
CA PHE A 78 3.01 7.02 -9.64
C PHE A 78 2.17 6.61 -8.44
N TYR A 79 2.49 5.45 -7.88
CA TYR A 79 1.82 4.86 -6.73
C TYR A 79 2.83 4.47 -5.66
N ASP A 80 2.47 4.66 -4.40
CA ASP A 80 3.27 4.25 -3.24
C ASP A 80 2.35 3.80 -2.09
N LEU A 81 2.92 3.24 -1.03
CA LEU A 81 2.25 3.00 0.24
C LEU A 81 2.43 4.22 1.16
N PRO A 82 1.36 4.68 1.84
CA PRO A 82 1.50 5.56 2.98
C PRO A 82 2.49 4.96 3.98
N LEU A 83 3.34 5.79 4.58
CA LEU A 83 4.39 5.31 5.48
C LEU A 83 3.85 4.45 6.63
N VAL A 84 2.66 4.80 7.14
CA VAL A 84 1.95 4.06 8.21
C VAL A 84 1.54 2.65 7.75
N VAL A 85 1.00 2.52 6.54
CA VAL A 85 0.60 1.25 5.94
C VAL A 85 1.83 0.39 5.65
N ARG A 86 2.90 1.01 5.14
CA ARG A 86 4.18 0.33 4.88
C ARG A 86 4.79 -0.25 6.15
N HIS A 87 4.77 0.49 7.26
CA HIS A 87 5.27 -0.02 8.54
C HIS A 87 4.39 -1.16 9.07
N TYR A 88 3.08 -1.03 8.96
CA TYR A 88 2.13 -2.06 9.39
C TYR A 88 2.27 -3.37 8.60
N ILE A 89 2.48 -3.31 7.28
CA ILE A 89 2.67 -4.52 6.44
C ILE A 89 4.03 -5.19 6.65
N LYS A 90 5.06 -4.44 7.06
CA LYS A 90 6.43 -4.95 7.27
C LYS A 90 6.66 -5.54 8.67
N GLY A 91 5.87 -5.14 9.66
CA GLY A 91 5.92 -5.65 11.04
C GLY A 91 5.20 -6.97 11.17
#